data_AF-A0A348V8Q6-F1
#
_entry.id   AF-A0A348V8Q6-F1
#
_cell.length_a   1.000
_cell.length_b   1.000
_cell.length_c   1.000
_cell.angle_alpha   90.00
_cell.angle_beta   90.00
_cell.angle_gamma   90.00
#
_symmetry.space_group_name_H-M   'P 1'
#
loop_
_entity.id
_entity.type
_entity.pdbx_description
1 polymer ?
#
loop_
_entity_poly.entity_id
_entity_poly.type
_entity_poly.pdbx_seq_one_letter_code
_entity_poly.pdbx_strand_id
1 'polypeptide(L)'
;MRLNMRKADMSRPTAAQKRMWGRVFEAGCMACKQDEIFSFPEIHHWREYGYRDHSKVFGLCPAHHKEVSAVKGIPNRHLNPIEFRAAYGSDHELFEKCKKEIGEKL
;
A
#
# COMPACT_ATOMS: atom_id res chain seq x y z
N MET A 1 -33.19 8.02 7.86
CA MET A 1 -31.90 7.93 8.58
C MET A 1 -30.78 8.15 7.57
N ARG A 2 -30.29 9.40 7.41
CA ARG A 2 -29.18 9.71 6.49
C ARG A 2 -27.88 9.41 7.21
N LEU A 3 -27.18 8.35 6.81
CA LEU A 3 -25.80 8.12 7.23
C LEU A 3 -24.97 9.31 6.72
N ASN A 4 -24.41 10.05 7.66
CA ASN A 4 -23.59 11.21 7.41
C ASN A 4 -22.23 10.69 6.88
N MET A 5 -22.13 10.50 5.56
CA MET A 5 -20.89 10.15 4.83
C MET A 5 -19.90 11.32 4.90
N ARG A 6 -19.45 11.69 6.10
CA ARG A 6 -18.47 12.75 6.33
C ARG A 6 -17.13 12.30 5.74
N LYS A 7 -16.82 12.83 4.55
CA LYS A 7 -15.49 13.25 4.09
C LYS A 7 -14.35 12.30 4.53
N ALA A 8 -14.33 11.08 4.02
CA ALA A 8 -13.12 10.25 4.05
C ALA A 8 -11.97 10.90 3.24
N ASP A 9 -12.33 11.83 2.36
CA ASP A 9 -11.48 12.63 1.50
C ASP A 9 -10.97 13.90 2.24
N MET A 10 -9.65 14.12 2.25
CA MET A 10 -8.92 15.34 2.68
C MET A 10 -8.62 15.59 4.17
N SER A 11 -9.02 14.74 5.13
CA SER A 11 -8.68 14.97 6.54
C SER A 11 -7.24 14.55 6.90
N ARG A 12 -6.64 15.17 7.92
CA ARG A 12 -5.32 14.77 8.43
C ARG A 12 -5.39 13.36 9.05
N PRO A 13 -4.37 12.51 8.87
CA PRO A 13 -4.36 11.18 9.49
C PRO A 13 -4.32 11.30 11.02
N THR A 14 -5.13 10.47 11.68
CA THR A 14 -5.18 10.36 13.13
C THR A 14 -3.88 9.78 13.71
N ALA A 15 -3.67 9.93 15.02
CA ALA A 15 -2.52 9.32 15.69
C ALA A 15 -2.52 7.79 15.58
N ALA A 16 -3.70 7.15 15.57
CA ALA A 16 -3.83 5.71 15.39
C ALA A 16 -3.39 5.28 13.98
N GLN A 17 -3.83 5.99 12.94
CA GLN A 17 -3.41 5.74 11.56
C GLN A 17 -1.89 5.90 11.39
N LYS A 18 -1.30 6.94 11.98
CA LYS A 18 0.17 7.11 11.95
C LYS A 18 0.93 5.96 12.63
N ARG A 19 0.41 5.43 13.75
CA ARG A 19 1.01 4.25 14.41
C ARG A 19 0.89 3.00 13.55
N MET A 20 -0.26 2.80 12.92
CA MET A 20 -0.45 1.71 11.95
C MET A 20 0.53 1.85 10.77
N TRP A 21 0.74 3.07 10.26
CA TRP A 21 1.74 3.32 9.21
C TRP A 21 3.16 2.99 9.64
N GLY A 22 3.51 3.19 10.91
CA GLY A 22 4.80 2.74 11.47
C GLY A 22 4.97 1.23 11.33
N ARG A 23 3.95 0.44 11.69
CA ARG A 23 3.97 -1.02 11.50
C ARG A 23 4.04 -1.42 10.03
N VAL A 24 3.33 -0.71 9.15
CA VAL A 24 3.42 -0.92 7.70
C VAL A 24 4.83 -0.63 7.17
N PHE A 25 5.50 0.39 7.71
CA PHE A 25 6.88 0.72 7.35
C PHE A 25 7.85 -0.37 7.79
N GLU A 26 7.72 -0.86 9.02
CA GLU A 26 8.50 -1.98 9.56
C GLU A 26 8.28 -3.27 8.77
N ALA A 27 7.07 -3.50 8.26
CA ALA A 27 6.74 -4.65 7.41
C ALA A 27 7.42 -4.62 6.03
N GLY A 28 7.93 -3.48 5.56
CA GLY A 28 8.64 -3.43 4.28
C GLY A 28 7.74 -3.37 3.04
N CYS A 29 8.37 -3.50 1.87
CA CYS A 29 7.67 -3.58 0.58
C CYS A 29 6.95 -4.92 0.40
N MET A 30 5.64 -4.89 0.17
CA MET A 30 4.83 -6.10 -0.04
C MET A 30 5.13 -6.84 -1.35
N ALA A 31 5.75 -6.16 -2.33
CA ALA A 31 6.24 -6.80 -3.55
C ALA A 31 7.59 -7.50 -3.29
N CYS A 32 8.60 -6.78 -2.78
CA CYS A 32 9.91 -7.35 -2.47
C CYS A 32 9.83 -8.54 -1.50
N LYS A 33 8.90 -8.52 -0.53
CA LYS A 33 8.70 -9.64 0.39
C LYS A 33 8.35 -10.95 -0.28
N GLN A 34 7.64 -10.91 -1.42
CA GLN A 34 7.31 -12.12 -2.19
C GLN A 34 8.54 -12.69 -2.90
N ASP A 35 9.54 -11.85 -3.13
CA ASP A 35 10.86 -12.22 -3.64
C ASP A 35 11.87 -12.47 -2.48
N GLU A 36 11.38 -12.63 -1.25
CA GLU A 36 12.18 -12.82 -0.02
C GLU A 36 13.19 -11.69 0.28
N ILE A 37 12.95 -10.51 -0.30
CA ILE A 37 13.81 -9.32 -0.14
C ILE A 37 13.14 -8.32 0.80
N PHE A 38 13.92 -7.79 1.75
CA PHE A 38 13.52 -6.63 2.53
C PHE A 38 13.95 -5.33 1.85
N SER A 39 13.03 -4.36 1.78
CA SER A 39 13.34 -3.00 1.35
C SER A 39 12.43 -2.02 2.08
N PHE A 40 12.99 -0.87 2.45
CA PHE A 40 12.21 0.19 3.09
C PHE A 40 11.11 0.70 2.16
N PRO A 41 9.86 0.77 2.64
CA PRO A 41 8.74 1.16 1.81
C PRO A 41 8.42 2.65 1.99
N GLU A 42 7.63 3.14 1.05
CA GLU A 42 6.78 4.30 1.23
C GLU A 42 5.33 3.83 1.42
N ILE A 43 4.51 4.65 2.05
CA ILE A 43 3.10 4.32 2.28
C ILE A 43 2.30 4.49 0.97
N HIS A 44 1.86 3.36 0.42
CA HIS A 44 0.96 3.32 -0.72
C HIS A 44 -0.50 3.28 -0.24
N HIS A 45 -1.36 4.13 -0.81
CA HIS A 45 -2.79 4.10 -0.52
C HIS A 45 -3.50 3.26 -1.57
N TRP A 46 -4.21 2.23 -1.11
CA TRP A 46 -5.18 1.53 -1.95
C TRP A 46 -6.32 2.50 -2.27
N ARG A 47 -6.48 2.85 -3.54
CA ARG A 47 -7.54 3.76 -3.99
C ARG A 47 -8.73 2.97 -4.52
N GLU A 48 -9.86 3.13 -3.85
CA GLU A 48 -11.15 2.65 -4.33
C GLU A 48 -11.97 3.86 -4.79
N TYR A 49 -12.42 3.87 -6.05
CA TYR A 49 -13.24 4.94 -6.64
C TYR A 49 -12.67 6.36 -6.49
N GLY A 50 -11.34 6.50 -6.46
CA GLY A 50 -10.65 7.80 -6.35
C GLY A 50 -10.50 8.33 -4.92
N TYR A 51 -11.06 7.66 -3.91
CA TYR A 51 -10.93 8.06 -2.51
C TYR A 51 -9.66 7.49 -1.87
N ARG A 52 -9.08 8.27 -0.95
CA ARG A 52 -7.96 7.84 -0.10
C ARG A 52 -8.48 7.58 1.31
N ASP A 53 -8.36 6.34 1.77
CA ASP A 53 -8.54 6.01 3.18
C ASP A 53 -7.17 5.80 3.82
N HIS A 54 -6.84 6.61 4.83
CA HIS A 54 -5.58 6.53 5.58
C HIS A 54 -5.41 5.18 6.30
N SER A 55 -6.46 4.36 6.38
CA SER A 55 -6.45 3.02 6.98
C SER A 55 -6.24 1.91 5.94
N LYS A 56 -6.48 2.20 4.65
CA LYS A 56 -6.30 1.27 3.53
C LYS A 56 -4.96 1.51 2.84
N VAL A 57 -3.88 1.13 3.51
CA VAL A 57 -2.52 1.35 3.03
C VAL A 57 -1.64 0.11 3.11
N PHE A 58 -0.62 0.03 2.28
CA PHE A 58 0.43 -0.98 2.34
C PHE A 58 1.79 -0.40 1.91
N GLY A 59 2.88 -1.09 2.21
CA GLY A 59 4.23 -0.63 1.88
C GLY A 59 4.67 -1.01 0.47
N LEU A 60 5.22 -0.06 -0.29
CA LEU A 60 5.95 -0.30 -1.54
C LEU A 60 7.26 0.50 -1.56
N CYS A 61 8.38 -0.12 -1.93
CA CYS A 61 9.65 0.59 -2.09
C CYS A 61 9.63 1.52 -3.31
N PRO A 62 10.55 2.50 -3.42
CA PRO A 62 10.57 3.42 -4.56
C PRO A 62 10.59 2.71 -5.93
N ALA A 63 11.29 1.59 -6.08
CA ALA A 63 11.35 0.85 -7.34
C ALA A 63 9.99 0.24 -7.76
N HIS A 64 9.19 -0.20 -6.79
CA HIS A 64 7.84 -0.72 -7.02
C HIS A 64 6.77 0.37 -6.93
N HIS A 65 7.05 1.51 -6.29
CA HIS A 65 6.08 2.57 -6.00
C HIS A 65 6.16 3.75 -6.95
N LYS A 66 7.36 4.33 -7.16
CA LYS A 66 7.55 5.62 -7.83
C LYS A 66 8.08 5.43 -9.24
N GLU A 67 7.49 6.15 -10.18
CA GLU A 67 7.91 6.13 -11.59
C GLU A 67 9.38 6.56 -11.75
N VAL A 68 9.81 7.60 -11.02
CA VAL A 68 11.17 8.15 -11.09
C VAL A 68 12.26 7.22 -10.57
N SER A 69 11.89 6.14 -9.87
CA SER A 69 12.83 5.16 -9.32
C SER A 69 12.64 3.78 -9.95
N ALA A 70 11.88 3.70 -11.04
CA ALA A 70 11.64 2.44 -11.74
C ALA A 70 12.97 1.85 -12.24
N VAL A 71 13.12 0.54 -12.02
CA VAL A 71 14.29 -0.23 -12.42
C VAL A 71 13.91 -1.12 -13.59
N LYS A 72 14.72 -1.12 -14.64
CA LYS A 72 14.48 -1.96 -15.82
C LYS A 72 14.38 -3.43 -15.41
N GLY A 73 13.31 -4.11 -15.86
CA GLY A 73 13.06 -5.52 -15.57
C GLY A 73 12.39 -5.79 -14.23
N ILE A 74 12.14 -4.77 -13.40
CA ILE A 74 11.33 -4.88 -12.19
C ILE A 74 9.96 -4.26 -12.47
N PRO A 75 8.85 -5.03 -12.43
CA PRO A 75 7.53 -4.47 -12.64
C PRO A 75 7.25 -3.34 -11.65
N ASN A 76 6.91 -2.15 -12.14
CA ASN A 76 6.57 -1.00 -11.31
C ASN A 76 5.04 -0.82 -11.26
N ARG A 77 4.48 -0.51 -10.08
CA ARG A 77 3.04 -0.40 -9.90
C ARG A 77 2.37 0.69 -10.77
N HIS A 78 3.06 1.80 -11.04
CA HIS A 78 2.51 2.92 -11.83
C HIS A 78 2.84 2.80 -13.32
N LEU A 79 4.06 2.38 -13.68
CA LEU A 79 4.46 2.25 -15.08
C LEU A 79 4.03 0.93 -15.74
N ASN A 80 3.99 -0.16 -14.97
CA ASN A 80 3.73 -1.52 -15.46
C ASN A 80 2.58 -2.20 -14.67
N PRO A 81 1.39 -1.60 -14.52
CA PRO A 81 0.36 -2.07 -13.60
C PRO A 81 -0.16 -3.48 -13.91
N ILE A 82 -0.15 -3.89 -15.18
CA ILE A 82 -0.57 -5.22 -15.61
C ILE A 82 0.45 -6.26 -15.17
N GLU A 83 1.73 -6.05 -15.51
CA GLU A 83 2.83 -6.95 -15.14
C GLU A 83 3.02 -7.01 -13.62
N PHE A 84 2.95 -5.85 -12.95
CA PHE A 84 3.02 -5.76 -11.50
C PHE A 84 1.93 -6.60 -10.84
N ARG A 85 0.69 -6.50 -11.31
CA ARG A 85 -0.43 -7.28 -10.78
C ARG A 85 -0.24 -8.77 -11.04
N ALA A 86 0.24 -9.14 -12.21
CA ALA A 86 0.51 -10.54 -12.56
C ALA A 86 1.60 -11.15 -11.66
N ALA A 87 2.63 -10.36 -11.32
CA ALA A 87 3.74 -10.81 -10.48
C ALA A 87 3.40 -10.84 -8.98
N TYR A 88 2.76 -9.78 -8.46
CA TYR A 88 2.67 -9.55 -7.00
C TYR A 88 1.23 -9.54 -6.45
N GLY A 89 0.24 -9.48 -7.33
CA GLY A 89 -1.18 -9.33 -6.99
C GLY A 89 -1.71 -7.90 -7.09
N SER A 90 -3.02 -7.79 -6.95
CA SER A 90 -3.77 -6.54 -6.91
C SER A 90 -3.52 -5.75 -5.63
N ASP A 91 -3.90 -4.47 -5.61
CA ASP A 91 -3.85 -3.64 -4.40
C ASP A 91 -4.61 -4.27 -3.23
N HIS A 92 -5.76 -4.89 -3.50
CA HIS A 92 -6.56 -5.57 -2.47
C HIS A 92 -5.78 -6.75 -1.87
N GLU A 93 -5.18 -7.59 -2.70
CA GLU A 93 -4.39 -8.73 -2.22
C GLU A 93 -3.14 -8.28 -1.45
N LEU A 94 -2.46 -7.23 -1.92
CA LEU A 94 -1.31 -6.66 -1.24
C LEU A 94 -1.70 -5.99 0.10
N PHE A 95 -2.87 -5.34 0.15
CA PHE A 95 -3.42 -4.78 1.37
C PHE A 95 -3.77 -5.87 2.40
N GLU A 96 -4.44 -6.94 1.99
CA GLU A 96 -4.76 -8.05 2.90
C GLU A 96 -3.50 -8.79 3.38
N LYS A 97 -2.50 -8.97 2.51
CA LYS A 97 -1.16 -9.45 2.90
C LYS A 97 -0.54 -8.52 3.96
N CYS A 98 -0.61 -7.21 3.74
CA CYS A 98 -0.08 -6.22 4.69
C CYS A 98 -0.80 -6.26 6.03
N LYS A 99 -2.15 -6.30 6.06
CA LYS A 99 -2.94 -6.45 7.29
C LYS A 99 -2.52 -7.67 8.09
N LYS A 100 -2.36 -8.82 7.41
CA LYS A 100 -1.90 -10.06 8.03
C LYS A 100 -0.49 -9.92 8.61
N GLU A 101 0.43 -9.31 7.86
CA GLU A 101 1.82 -9.11 8.27
C GLU A 101 1.93 -8.23 9.51
N ILE A 102 1.21 -7.10 9.54
CA ILE A 102 1.27 -6.20 10.68
C ILE A 102 0.47 -6.72 11.88
N GLY A 103 -0.40 -7.72 11.71
CA GLY A 103 -1.23 -8.30 12.79
C GLY A 103 -2.52 -7.52 13.06
N GLU A 104 -3.11 -6.90 12.03
CA GLU A 104 -4.46 -6.33 12.09
C GLU A 104 -5.52 -7.43 11.87
N LYS A 105 -6.67 -7.32 12.53
CA LYS A 105 -7.76 -8.30 12.37
C LYS A 105 -8.38 -8.17 10.98
N LEU A 106 -8.65 -9.31 10.33
CA LEU A 106 -9.24 -9.41 8.99
C LEU A 106 -10.67 -8.89 8.96
#